data_AF-A0A968C5M2-F1
#
_entry.id   AF-A0A968C5M2-F1
#
_cell.length_a   1.000
_cell.length_b   1.000
_cell.length_c   1.000
_cell.angle_alpha   90.00
_cell.angle_beta   90.00
_cell.angle_gamma   90.00
#
_symmetry.space_group_name_H-M   'P 1'
#
loop_
_entity.id
_entity.type
_entity.pdbx_description
1 polymer ?
#
loop_
_entity_poly.entity_id
_entity_poly.type
_entity_poly.pdbx_seq_one_letter_code
_entity_poly.pdbx_strand_id
1 'polypeptide(L)'
;LQAELAPADLRYTIFYAGIFGPQEARQRGLLDELQPRAAVLERALEMARDLANTPADGYRRIKRQVRGATISQIEQMIATDSDPALERWITPEVQGAAATILAGSNDG
;
A
#
# COMPACT_ATOMS: atom_id res chain seq x y z
N LEU A 1 -13.17 -7.75 -2.35
CA LEU A 1 -12.33 -6.65 -1.84
C LEU A 1 -12.87 -5.34 -2.41
N GLN A 2 -13.41 -4.45 -1.58
CA GLN A 2 -13.60 -3.07 -2.01
C GLN A 2 -12.23 -2.41 -1.91
N ALA A 3 -11.62 -2.09 -3.05
CA ALA A 3 -10.36 -1.35 -3.04
C ALA A 3 -10.61 0.02 -2.39
N GLU A 4 -9.71 0.46 -1.50
CA GLU A 4 -9.79 1.82 -0.94
C GLU A 4 -9.56 2.89 -2.01
N LEU A 5 -8.83 2.54 -3.07
CA LEU A 5 -8.65 3.37 -4.25
C LEU A 5 -9.79 3.19 -5.26
N ALA A 6 -10.17 4.28 -5.92
CA ALA A 6 -11.07 4.21 -7.06
C ALA A 6 -10.48 3.30 -8.16
N PRO A 7 -11.31 2.56 -8.93
CA PRO A 7 -10.81 1.65 -9.97
C PRO A 7 -9.93 2.30 -11.03
N ALA A 8 -10.08 3.60 -11.29
CA ALA A 8 -9.20 4.34 -12.20
C ALA A 8 -7.80 4.52 -11.61
N ASP A 9 -7.70 4.93 -10.36
CA ASP A 9 -6.43 5.17 -9.66
C ASP A 9 -5.67 3.87 -9.37
N LEU A 10 -6.40 2.80 -9.04
CA LEU A 10 -5.80 1.48 -8.89
C LEU A 10 -5.16 1.00 -10.20
N ARG A 11 -5.86 1.10 -11.33
CA ARG A 11 -5.33 0.71 -12.64
C ARG A 11 -4.15 1.55 -13.06
N TYR A 12 -4.23 2.87 -12.84
CA TYR A 12 -3.12 3.76 -13.14
C TYR A 12 -1.88 3.38 -12.33
N THR A 13 -2.03 3.22 -11.02
CA THR A 13 -0.92 2.91 -10.11
C THR A 13 -0.28 1.54 -10.41
N ILE A 14 -1.09 0.51 -10.67
CA ILE A 14 -0.59 -0.85 -10.93
C ILE A 14 0.06 -0.97 -12.31
N PHE A 15 -0.57 -0.46 -13.37
CA PHE A 15 -0.13 -0.76 -14.73
C PHE A 15 0.92 0.20 -15.28
N TYR A 16 0.93 1.46 -14.83
CA TYR A 16 1.85 2.45 -15.38
C TYR A 16 3.15 2.56 -14.60
N ALA A 17 3.21 2.05 -13.35
CA ALA A 17 4.37 2.15 -12.46
C ALA A 17 4.99 3.56 -12.41
N GLY A 18 4.16 4.59 -12.63
CA GLY A 18 4.62 5.98 -12.73
C GLY A 18 4.98 6.54 -11.37
N ILE A 19 6.07 7.30 -11.31
CA ILE A 19 6.41 8.11 -10.13
C ILE A 19 5.55 9.36 -10.17
N PHE A 20 4.80 9.61 -9.11
CA PHE A 20 3.98 10.81 -8.97
C PHE A 20 4.35 11.58 -7.70
N GLY A 21 4.11 12.89 -7.76
CA GLY A 21 4.36 13.79 -6.65
C GLY A 21 3.31 13.69 -5.53
N PRO A 22 3.55 14.33 -4.38
CA PRO A 22 2.66 14.24 -3.22
C PRO A 22 1.24 14.77 -3.50
N GLN A 23 1.11 15.83 -4.30
CA GLN A 23 -0.19 16.41 -4.69
C GLN A 23 -1.05 15.42 -5.47
N GLU A 24 -0.44 14.74 -6.43
CA GLU A 24 -1.12 13.73 -7.24
C GLU A 24 -1.47 12.51 -6.38
N ALA A 25 -0.57 12.06 -5.50
CA ALA A 25 -0.86 10.97 -4.56
C ALA A 25 -2.11 11.27 -3.70
N ARG A 26 -2.24 12.49 -3.19
CA ARG A 26 -3.44 12.92 -2.45
C ARG A 26 -4.68 12.93 -3.35
N GLN A 27 -4.59 13.49 -4.56
CA GLN A 27 -5.73 13.55 -5.49
C GLN A 27 -6.25 12.15 -5.85
N ARG A 28 -5.35 11.17 -5.95
CA ARG A 28 -5.67 9.75 -6.25
C ARG A 28 -6.15 8.96 -5.03
N GLY A 29 -6.23 9.57 -3.85
CA GLY A 29 -6.67 8.91 -2.62
C GLY A 29 -5.63 7.99 -1.97
N LEU A 30 -4.35 8.09 -2.36
CA LEU A 30 -3.25 7.34 -1.73
C LEU A 30 -2.81 7.94 -0.39
N LEU A 31 -3.06 9.24 -0.20
CA LEU A 31 -2.75 9.99 1.01
C LEU A 31 -3.98 10.77 1.47
N ASP A 32 -4.27 10.73 2.77
CA ASP A 32 -5.37 11.51 3.36
C ASP A 32 -5.03 13.01 3.47
N GLU A 33 -3.75 13.32 3.73
CA GLU A 33 -3.30 14.66 4.09
C GLU A 33 -1.91 14.97 3.50
N LEU A 34 -1.63 16.25 3.25
CA LEU A 34 -0.31 16.74 2.87
C LEU A 34 0.11 17.84 3.84
N GLN A 35 1.39 17.82 4.19
CA GLN A 35 2.01 18.81 5.05
C GLN A 35 3.35 19.28 4.48
N PRO A 36 3.81 20.50 4.82
CA PRO A 36 5.20 20.88 4.59
C PRO A 36 6.13 19.84 5.22
N ARG A 37 7.25 19.54 4.56
CA ARG A 37 8.21 18.50 4.99
C ARG A 37 8.56 18.60 6.49
N ALA A 38 8.77 19.82 6.98
CA ALA A 38 9.16 20.06 8.37
C ALA A 38 8.04 19.74 9.39
N ALA A 39 6.78 19.76 8.96
CA ALA A 39 5.60 19.56 9.82
C ALA A 39 5.04 18.14 9.78
N VAL A 40 5.48 17.28 8.84
CA VAL A 40 4.95 15.90 8.69
C VAL A 40 5.03 15.10 9.98
N LEU A 41 6.17 15.14 10.67
CA LEU A 41 6.38 14.36 11.89
C LEU A 41 5.48 14.85 13.03
N GLU A 42 5.45 16.16 13.25
CA GLU A 42 4.62 16.77 14.29
C GLU A 42 3.15 16.43 14.07
N ARG A 43 2.66 16.61 12.84
CA ARG A 43 1.28 16.29 12.46
C ARG A 43 0.95 14.81 12.62
N ALA A 44 1.86 13.91 12.25
CA ALA A 44 1.68 12.48 12.43
C ALA A 44 1.58 12.09 13.91
N LEU A 45 2.35 12.74 14.79
CA LEU A 45 2.30 12.51 16.23
C LEU A 45 0.99 13.04 16.85
N GLU A 46 0.47 14.16 16.39
CA GLU A 46 -0.87 14.64 16.78
C GLU A 46 -1.94 13.60 16.44
N MET A 47 -1.97 13.14 15.18
CA MET A 47 -2.92 12.12 14.74
C MET A 47 -2.80 10.82 15.54
N ALA A 48 -1.57 10.40 15.86
CA ALA A 48 -1.34 9.22 16.69
C ALA A 48 -1.88 9.40 18.11
N ARG A 49 -1.73 10.59 18.71
CA ARG A 49 -2.30 10.91 20.03
C ARG A 49 -3.83 10.93 20.00
N ASP A 50 -4.42 11.50 18.96
CA ASP A 50 -5.88 11.51 18.79
C ASP A 50 -6.43 10.08 18.70
N LEU A 51 -5.78 9.22 17.90
CA LEU A 51 -6.14 7.80 17.81
C LEU A 51 -5.92 7.05 19.12
N ALA A 52 -4.86 7.36 19.87
CA ALA A 52 -4.60 6.74 21.18
C ALA A 52 -5.67 7.09 22.23
N ASN A 53 -6.36 8.22 22.06
CA ASN A 53 -7.48 8.62 22.92
C ASN A 53 -8.80 7.91 22.57
N THR A 54 -8.85 7.10 21.51
CA THR A 54 -10.05 6.32 21.16
C THR A 54 -10.13 5.04 22.00
N PRO A 55 -11.34 4.53 22.32
CA PRO A 55 -11.48 3.24 23.00
C PRO A 55 -10.87 2.10 22.19
N ALA A 56 -9.73 1.59 22.65
CA ALA A 56 -8.90 0.63 21.91
C ALA A 56 -9.67 -0.62 21.46
N ASP A 57 -10.57 -1.13 22.30
CA ASP A 57 -11.38 -2.31 21.99
C ASP A 57 -12.41 -2.04 20.88
N GLY A 58 -13.05 -0.87 20.90
CA GLY A 58 -13.99 -0.45 19.86
C GLY A 58 -13.25 -0.28 18.52
N TYR A 59 -12.14 0.46 18.54
CA TYR A 59 -11.31 0.67 17.36
C TYR A 59 -10.82 -0.65 16.75
N ARG A 60 -10.33 -1.58 17.58
CA ARG A 60 -9.87 -2.91 17.14
C ARG A 60 -10.99 -3.72 16.49
N ARG A 61 -12.19 -3.73 17.09
CA ARG A 61 -13.35 -4.45 16.55
C ARG A 61 -13.77 -3.90 15.19
N ILE A 62 -13.88 -2.57 15.07
CA ILE A 62 -14.24 -1.91 13.81
C ILE A 62 -13.19 -2.22 12.73
N LYS A 63 -11.90 -2.06 13.04
CA LYS A 63 -10.80 -2.37 12.10
C LYS A 63 -10.85 -3.83 11.63
N ARG A 64 -11.18 -4.77 12.53
CA ARG A 64 -11.35 -6.20 12.19
C ARG A 64 -12.59 -6.44 11.33
N GLN A 65 -13.72 -5.78 11.59
CA GLN A 65 -14.93 -5.91 10.78
C GLN A 65 -14.71 -5.40 9.36
N VAL A 66 -14.06 -4.25 9.20
CA VAL A 66 -13.76 -3.66 7.89
C VAL A 66 -12.77 -4.51 7.10
N ARG A 67 -11.72 -5.04 7.75
CA ARG A 67 -10.64 -5.79 7.07
C ARG A 67 -10.81 -7.31 7.07
N GLY A 68 -11.80 -7.84 7.78
CA GLY A 68 -11.89 -9.27 8.11
C GLY A 68 -11.92 -10.17 6.88
N ALA A 69 -12.76 -9.86 5.90
CA ALA A 69 -12.86 -10.65 4.67
C ALA A 69 -11.54 -10.70 3.89
N THR A 70 -10.85 -9.56 3.79
CA THR A 70 -9.54 -9.46 3.13
C THR A 70 -8.48 -10.25 3.88
N ILE A 71 -8.43 -10.13 5.21
CA ILE A 71 -7.48 -10.85 6.06
C ILE A 71 -7.68 -12.37 5.89
N SER A 72 -8.92 -12.85 5.96
CA SER A 72 -9.20 -14.28 5.77
C SER A 72 -8.80 -14.79 4.38
N GLN A 73 -8.94 -13.98 3.33
CA GLN A 73 -8.47 -14.34 1.99
C GLN A 73 -6.95 -14.46 1.92
N ILE A 74 -6.23 -13.50 2.50
CA ILE A 74 -4.76 -13.51 2.57
C ILE A 74 -4.27 -14.71 3.41
N GLU A 75 -4.86 -14.94 4.58
CA GLU A 75 -4.53 -16.06 5.46
C GLU A 75 -4.75 -17.40 4.74
N GLN A 76 -5.86 -17.55 4.00
CA GLN A 76 -6.13 -18.74 3.21
C GLN A 76 -5.09 -18.93 2.10
N MET A 77 -4.78 -17.88 1.34
CA MET A 77 -3.76 -17.93 0.28
C MET A 77 -2.40 -18.38 0.80
N ILE A 78 -1.99 -17.84 1.95
CA ILE A 78 -0.74 -18.22 2.61
C ILE A 78 -0.80 -19.68 3.07
N ALA A 79 -1.89 -20.09 3.71
CA ALA A 79 -2.05 -21.45 4.22
C ALA A 79 -2.05 -22.51 3.12
N THR A 80 -2.50 -22.16 1.92
CA THR A 80 -2.53 -23.06 0.76
C THR A 80 -1.40 -22.83 -0.25
N ASP A 81 -0.45 -21.96 0.07
CA ASP A 81 0.66 -21.56 -0.82
C ASP A 81 0.17 -21.21 -2.24
N SER A 82 -0.97 -20.52 -2.31
CA SER A 82 -1.69 -20.29 -3.57
C SER A 82 -1.65 -18.83 -4.01
N ASP A 83 -0.63 -18.08 -3.59
CA ASP A 83 -0.43 -16.70 -4.03
C ASP A 83 -0.02 -16.68 -5.51
N PRO A 84 -0.86 -16.15 -6.42
CA PRO A 84 -0.55 -16.10 -7.84
C PRO A 84 0.73 -15.30 -8.15
N ALA A 85 1.12 -14.38 -7.28
CA ALA A 85 2.33 -13.59 -7.45
C ALA A 85 3.61 -14.43 -7.34
N LEU A 86 3.59 -15.49 -6.53
CA LEU A 86 4.76 -16.34 -6.29
C LEU A 86 5.06 -17.27 -7.48
N GLU A 87 4.03 -17.77 -8.17
CA GLU A 87 4.24 -18.69 -9.31
C GLU A 87 4.14 -18.01 -10.69
N ARG A 88 3.31 -16.99 -10.86
CA ARG A 88 2.90 -16.52 -12.21
C ARG A 88 3.39 -15.13 -12.59
N TRP A 89 3.84 -14.31 -11.65
CA TRP A 89 4.24 -12.92 -11.94
C TRP A 89 5.74 -12.76 -12.19
N ILE A 90 6.60 -13.56 -11.54
CA ILE A 90 8.05 -13.49 -11.69
C ILE A 90 8.52 -14.52 -12.71
N THR A 91 8.37 -14.19 -13.99
CA THR A 91 8.89 -15.02 -15.09
C THR A 91 10.40 -14.82 -15.26
N PRO A 92 11.10 -15.72 -15.98
CA PRO A 92 12.52 -15.54 -16.31
C PRO A 92 12.81 -14.20 -17.02
N GLU A 93 11.87 -13.72 -17.85
CA GLU A 93 11.93 -12.41 -18.48
C GLU A 93 11.95 -11.28 -17.44
N VAL A 94 11.01 -11.31 -16.49
CA VAL A 94 10.92 -10.31 -15.42
C VAL A 94 12.17 -10.34 -14.54
N GLN A 95 12.72 -11.52 -14.25
CA GLN A 95 13.98 -11.66 -13.50
C GLN A 95 15.17 -11.02 -14.23
N GLY A 96 15.30 -11.24 -15.54
CA GLY A 96 16.37 -10.64 -16.34
C GLY A 96 16.28 -9.10 -16.43
N ALA A 97 15.06 -8.57 -16.60
CA ALA A 97 14.83 -7.13 -16.59
C ALA A 97 15.16 -6.50 -15.23
N ALA A 98 14.71 -7.11 -14.13
CA ALA A 98 14.99 -6.64 -12.77
C ALA A 98 16.50 -6.64 -12.46
N ALA A 99 17.22 -7.69 -12.83
CA ALA A 99 18.67 -7.77 -12.65
C ALA A 99 19.42 -6.64 -13.37
N THR A 100 18.98 -6.28 -14.58
CA THR A 100 19.57 -5.19 -15.36
C THR A 100 19.36 -3.83 -14.69
N ILE A 101 18.15 -3.55 -14.17
CA ILE A 101 17.86 -2.32 -13.45
C ILE A 101 18.71 -2.20 -12.19
N LEU A 102 18.79 -3.27 -11.40
CA LEU A 102 19.58 -3.30 -10.16
C LEU A 102 21.08 -3.14 -10.42
N ALA A 103 21.60 -3.74 -11.50
CA ALA A 103 23.00 -3.57 -11.89
C ALA A 103 23.31 -2.14 -12.35
N GLY A 104 22.40 -1.48 -13.08
CA GLY A 104 22.55 -0.09 -13.51
C GLY A 104 22.30 0.97 -12.43
N SER A 105 21.72 0.58 -11.29
CA SER A 105 21.47 1.48 -10.15
C SER A 105 22.66 1.61 -9.20
N ASN A 106 23.74 0.84 -9.43
CA ASN A 106 24.92 0.78 -8.57
C ASN A 106 26.06 1.72 -9.02
N ASP A 107 25.84 2.54 -10.06
CA ASP A 107 26.80 3.50 -10.62
C ASP A 107 26.44 4.98 -10.28
N GLY A 108 25.77 5.22 -9.15
CA GLY A 108 25.36 6.56 -8.70
C GLY A 108 25.78 6.88 -7.27
#